data_AF-A0A919DK08-F1
#
_entry.id   AF-A0A919DK08-F1
#
_cell.length_a   1.000
_cell.length_b   1.000
_cell.length_c   1.000
_cell.angle_alpha   90.00
_cell.angle_beta   90.00
_cell.angle_gamma   90.00
#
_symmetry.space_group_name_H-M   'P 1'
#
loop_
_entity.id
_entity.type
_entity.pdbx_description
1 polymer ?
#
loop_
_entity_poly.entity_id
_entity_poly.type
_entity_poly.pdbx_seq_one_letter_code
_entity_poly.pdbx_strand_id
1 'polypeptide(L)'
;MASAAAVAVLALPRPAGAAESSPVGFGAVTTGGGRATAVTVSTLDAFKAAVTGSSAKVVRVSGTISLSGQVDVGSNTTVLGVGSSSGSTAAVCD
;
A
#
# COMPACT_ATOMS: atom_id res chain seq x y z
N MET A 1 -16.91 -44.59 -18.27
CA MET A 1 -15.99 -44.34 -17.14
C MET A 1 -14.74 -43.68 -17.70
N ALA A 2 -14.58 -42.36 -17.49
CA ALA A 2 -13.33 -41.62 -17.72
C ALA A 2 -13.44 -40.30 -16.95
N SER A 3 -12.82 -40.24 -15.77
CA SER A 3 -12.75 -39.05 -14.94
C SER A 3 -11.50 -38.27 -15.34
N ALA A 4 -11.67 -37.07 -15.87
CA ALA A 4 -10.56 -36.16 -16.14
C ALA A 4 -10.31 -35.33 -14.86
N ALA A 5 -9.25 -35.68 -14.14
CA ALA A 5 -8.80 -34.94 -12.97
C ALA A 5 -8.20 -33.59 -13.43
N ALA A 6 -8.85 -32.49 -13.06
CA ALA A 6 -8.32 -31.15 -13.25
C ALA A 6 -7.21 -30.89 -12.21
N VAL A 7 -5.99 -30.66 -12.69
CA VAL A 7 -4.86 -30.27 -11.83
C VAL A 7 -4.99 -28.77 -11.55
N ALA A 8 -5.45 -28.43 -10.35
CA ALA A 8 -5.44 -27.05 -9.88
C ALA A 8 -4.00 -26.64 -9.56
N VAL A 9 -3.42 -25.78 -10.40
CA VAL A 9 -2.11 -25.18 -10.14
C VAL A 9 -2.28 -24.16 -9.02
N LEU A 10 -1.83 -24.50 -7.81
CA LEU A 10 -1.80 -23.57 -6.69
C LEU A 10 -0.70 -22.52 -6.95
N ALA A 11 -1.11 -21.36 -7.47
CA ALA A 11 -0.22 -20.22 -7.61
C ALA A 11 0.18 -19.71 -6.22
N LEU A 12 1.38 -20.07 -5.76
CA LEU A 12 1.98 -19.49 -4.56
C LEU A 12 2.11 -17.97 -4.76
N PRO A 13 1.72 -17.13 -3.78
CA PRO A 13 1.89 -15.68 -3.88
C PRO A 13 3.38 -15.39 -4.05
N ARG A 14 3.73 -14.85 -5.23
CA ARG A 14 5.09 -14.35 -5.47
C ARG A 14 5.36 -13.24 -4.48
N PRO A 15 6.46 -13.29 -3.71
CA PRO A 15 6.82 -12.17 -2.85
C PRO A 15 6.95 -10.93 -3.75
N ALA A 16 6.26 -9.85 -3.38
CA ALA A 16 6.45 -8.57 -4.04
C ALA A 16 7.95 -8.23 -4.00
N GLY A 17 8.55 -7.97 -5.16
CA GLY A 17 9.95 -7.53 -5.23
C GLY A 17 10.14 -6.31 -4.33
N ALA A 18 11.23 -6.29 -3.57
CA ALA A 18 11.56 -5.14 -2.74
C ALA A 18 11.64 -3.89 -3.63
N ALA A 19 10.93 -2.83 -3.24
CA ALA A 19 11.02 -1.55 -3.93
C ALA A 19 12.44 -0.98 -3.84
N GLU A 20 12.79 -0.13 -4.82
CA GLU A 20 14.03 0.65 -4.82
C GLU A 20 14.25 1.32 -3.45
N SER A 21 15.44 1.13 -2.87
CA SER A 21 15.71 1.57 -1.50
C SER A 21 15.79 3.10 -1.37
N SER A 22 15.88 3.84 -2.47
CA SER A 22 15.94 5.29 -2.49
C SER A 22 15.42 5.87 -3.81
N PRO A 23 14.77 7.05 -3.79
CA PRO A 23 14.33 7.70 -5.01
C PRO A 23 15.52 8.21 -5.84
N VAL A 24 15.41 8.13 -7.16
CA VAL A 24 16.37 8.72 -8.11
C VAL A 24 15.73 9.92 -8.84
N GLY A 25 16.53 10.91 -9.22
CA GLY A 25 16.06 12.10 -9.93
C GLY A 25 15.50 13.20 -9.01
N PHE A 26 14.51 13.97 -9.46
CA PHE A 26 13.97 15.15 -8.75
C PHE A 26 13.41 14.83 -7.35
N GLY A 27 13.01 13.59 -7.10
CA GLY A 27 12.51 13.13 -5.80
C GLY A 27 13.59 12.60 -4.84
N ALA A 28 14.88 12.60 -5.23
CA ALA A 28 15.95 11.93 -4.48
C ALA A 28 16.16 12.48 -3.05
N VAL A 29 15.75 13.72 -2.79
CA VAL A 29 15.86 14.36 -1.46
C VAL A 29 14.65 14.09 -0.56
N THR A 30 13.65 13.35 -1.03
CA THR A 30 12.44 13.06 -0.25
C THR A 30 12.70 11.95 0.77
N THR A 31 12.30 12.18 2.02
CA THR A 31 12.43 11.22 3.12
C THR A 31 11.07 10.68 3.60
N GLY A 32 9.97 11.32 3.20
CA GLY A 32 8.60 10.95 3.59
C GLY A 32 8.42 10.94 5.11
N GLY A 33 7.90 9.84 5.65
CA GLY A 33 7.80 9.59 7.09
C GLY A 33 9.13 9.24 7.77
N GLY A 34 10.22 9.11 7.03
CA GLY A 34 11.55 8.84 7.56
C GLY A 34 11.61 7.56 8.41
N ARG A 35 11.95 7.72 9.70
CA ARG A 35 12.04 6.64 10.69
C ARG A 35 10.85 6.62 11.66
N ALA A 36 9.75 7.30 11.32
CA ALA A 36 8.55 7.31 12.15
C ALA A 36 7.99 5.89 12.35
N THR A 37 7.37 5.66 13.51
CA THR A 37 6.74 4.38 13.84
C THR A 37 5.66 4.06 12.81
N ALA A 38 5.70 2.84 12.28
CA ALA A 38 4.76 2.41 11.26
C ALA A 38 3.40 2.03 11.88
N VAL A 39 2.32 2.56 11.31
CA VAL A 39 0.93 2.22 11.67
C VAL A 39 0.35 1.34 10.57
N THR A 40 -0.15 0.15 10.93
CA THR A 40 -0.79 -0.75 9.96
C THR A 40 -2.29 -0.51 9.93
N VAL A 41 -2.84 -0.34 8.73
CA VAL A 41 -4.25 -0.03 8.48
C VAL A 41 -4.84 -0.98 7.45
N SER A 42 -6.12 -1.30 7.60
CA SER A 42 -6.87 -2.18 6.68
C SER A 42 -8.27 -1.64 6.35
N THR A 43 -8.64 -0.46 6.85
CA THR A 43 -9.95 0.16 6.64
C THR A 43 -9.79 1.59 6.13
N LEU A 44 -10.82 2.11 5.44
CA LEU A 44 -10.83 3.47 4.87
C LEU A 44 -10.67 4.54 5.96
N ASP A 45 -11.42 4.44 7.05
CA ASP A 45 -11.38 5.44 8.14
C ASP A 45 -10.04 5.45 8.85
N ALA A 46 -9.45 4.26 9.09
CA ALA A 46 -8.13 4.17 9.69
C ALA A 46 -7.05 4.74 8.76
N PHE A 47 -7.18 4.53 7.44
CA PHE A 47 -6.28 5.10 6.46
C PHE A 47 -6.38 6.63 6.42
N LYS A 48 -7.60 7.19 6.35
CA LYS A 48 -7.84 8.64 6.39
C LYS A 48 -7.26 9.28 7.66
N ALA A 49 -7.54 8.70 8.82
CA ALA A 49 -6.97 9.19 10.08
C ALA A 49 -5.44 9.12 10.07
N ALA A 50 -4.87 8.02 9.57
CA ALA A 50 -3.43 7.80 9.56
C ALA A 50 -2.67 8.71 8.60
N VAL A 51 -3.27 9.18 7.49
CA VAL A 51 -2.58 10.01 6.48
C VAL A 51 -2.73 11.52 6.71
N THR A 52 -3.60 11.94 7.62
CA THR A 52 -3.84 13.38 7.88
C THR A 52 -2.75 14.05 8.72
N GLY A 53 -2.64 15.38 8.60
CA GLY A 53 -1.70 16.23 9.33
C GLY A 53 -0.26 16.21 8.77
N SER A 54 0.65 16.95 9.41
CA SER A 54 1.99 17.23 8.84
C SER A 54 3.16 16.53 9.56
N SER A 55 2.89 15.77 10.63
CA SER A 55 3.91 15.02 11.36
C SER A 55 4.44 13.84 10.55
N ALA A 56 5.72 13.51 10.69
CA ALA A 56 6.34 12.37 10.02
C ALA A 56 5.64 11.05 10.40
N LYS A 57 5.20 10.28 9.39
CA LYS A 57 4.39 9.07 9.59
C LYS A 57 4.62 8.04 8.49
N VAL A 58 4.62 6.77 8.89
CA VAL A 58 4.67 5.63 7.96
C VAL A 58 3.38 4.83 8.11
N VAL A 59 2.60 4.74 7.04
CA VAL A 59 1.31 4.03 6.99
C VAL A 59 1.48 2.76 6.17
N ARG A 60 1.24 1.61 6.79
CA ARG A 60 1.31 0.29 6.17
C ARG A 60 -0.09 -0.20 5.83
N VAL A 61 -0.39 -0.36 4.56
CA VAL A 61 -1.70 -0.83 4.09
C VAL A 61 -1.67 -2.34 3.97
N SER A 62 -2.48 -3.03 4.77
CA SER A 62 -2.64 -4.49 4.73
C SER A 62 -3.95 -4.86 4.07
N GLY A 63 -3.86 -5.46 2.88
CA GLY A 63 -5.03 -5.80 2.06
C GLY A 63 -5.51 -4.64 1.20
N THR A 64 -6.74 -4.76 0.69
CA THR A 64 -7.32 -3.78 -0.24
C THR A 64 -8.23 -2.79 0.50
N ILE A 65 -7.95 -1.50 0.37
CA ILE A 65 -8.83 -0.43 0.87
C ILE A 65 -9.67 0.11 -0.28
N SER A 66 -10.98 -0.10 -0.23
CA SER A 66 -11.91 0.50 -1.19
C SER A 66 -12.04 1.98 -0.91
N LEU A 67 -11.55 2.81 -1.82
CA LEU A 67 -11.74 4.25 -1.81
C LEU A 67 -13.09 4.57 -2.47
N SER A 68 -13.76 5.61 -2.01
CA SER A 68 -15.03 6.08 -2.57
C SER A 68 -14.97 7.57 -2.95
N GLY A 69 -13.76 8.13 -3.02
CA GLY A 69 -13.47 9.54 -3.23
C GLY A 69 -11.98 9.85 -3.05
N GLN A 70 -11.60 11.13 -3.19
CA GLN A 70 -10.24 11.58 -2.98
C GLN A 70 -9.87 11.54 -1.48
N VAL A 71 -8.62 11.16 -1.20
CA VAL A 71 -8.05 11.17 0.14
C VAL A 71 -6.76 11.99 0.09
N ASP A 72 -6.78 13.15 0.73
CA ASP A 72 -5.60 14.00 0.86
C ASP A 72 -4.57 13.36 1.80
N VAL A 73 -3.35 13.23 1.30
CA VAL A 73 -2.21 12.75 2.08
C VAL A 73 -1.45 13.95 2.60
N GLY A 74 -1.37 14.07 3.93
CA GLY A 74 -0.62 15.14 4.57
C GLY A 74 0.89 15.03 4.35
N SER A 75 1.61 16.13 4.56
CA SER A 75 3.06 16.19 4.39
C SER A 75 3.81 15.21 5.31
N ASN A 76 5.01 14.81 4.90
CA ASN A 76 5.90 13.89 5.61
C ASN A 76 5.29 12.48 5.83
N THR A 77 4.53 12.01 4.84
CA THR A 77 3.90 10.68 4.88
C THR A 77 4.59 9.70 3.96
N THR A 78 4.78 8.47 4.42
CA THR A 78 5.10 7.32 3.57
C THR A 78 3.96 6.32 3.63
N VAL A 79 3.37 5.96 2.49
CA VAL A 79 2.36 4.89 2.40
C VAL A 79 2.99 3.66 1.74
N LEU A 80 2.99 2.52 2.44
CA LEU A 80 3.59 1.27 1.97
C LEU A 80 2.56 0.14 1.99
N GLY A 81 2.41 -0.59 0.90
CA GLY A 81 1.66 -1.86 0.91
C GLY A 81 2.45 -2.96 1.61
N VAL A 82 1.82 -3.71 2.51
CA VAL A 82 2.41 -4.93 3.10
C VAL A 82 1.98 -6.19 2.34
N GLY A 83 2.84 -6.63 1.43
CA GLY A 83 2.64 -7.85 0.65
C GLY A 83 1.88 -7.63 -0.67
N SER A 84 1.75 -8.70 -1.45
CA SER A 84 1.26 -8.66 -2.83
C SER A 84 -0.26 -8.42 -2.95
N SER A 85 -0.98 -8.54 -1.83
CA SER A 85 -2.44 -8.32 -1.73
C SER A 85 -2.79 -6.92 -1.22
N SER A 86 -1.80 -6.05 -1.03
CA SER A 86 -2.04 -4.67 -0.60
C SER A 86 -2.35 -3.77 -1.78
N GLY A 87 -3.40 -2.95 -1.64
CA GLY A 87 -3.78 -2.01 -2.69
C GLY A 87 -4.95 -1.12 -2.30
N SER A 88 -5.34 -0.26 -3.22
CA SER A 88 -6.55 0.54 -3.11
C SER A 88 -7.40 0.33 -4.36
N THR A 89 -8.71 0.16 -4.19
CA THR A 89 -9.66 -0.02 -5.29
C THR A 89 -10.55 1.21 -5.38
N ALA A 90 -10.83 1.67 -6.61
CA ALA A 90 -11.74 2.78 -6.93
C ALA A 90 -11.30 4.16 -6.37
N ALA A 91 -10.28 4.76 -6.98
CA ALA A 91 -10.09 6.22 -6.90
C ALA A 91 -10.29 6.81 -8.31
N VAL A 92 -10.96 7.96 -8.40
CA VAL A 92 -10.97 8.76 -9.64
C VAL A 92 -9.55 9.28 -9.85
N CYS A 93 -8.94 8.90 -10.97
CA CYS A 93 -7.77 9.55 -11.52
C CYS A 93 -8.31 10.71 -12.38
N ASP A 94 -8.51 11.89 -11.80
CA ASP A 94 -8.69 13.11 -12.59
C ASP A 94 -7.33 13.81 -12.70
#